data_AF-A0A839QN88-F1
#
_entry.id   AF-A0A839QN88-F1
#
_cell.length_a   1.000
_cell.length_b   1.000
_cell.length_c   1.000
_cell.angle_alpha   90.00
_cell.angle_beta   90.00
_cell.angle_gamma   90.00
#
_symmetry.space_group_name_H-M   'P 1'
#
loop_
_entity.id
_entity.type
_entity.pdbx_description
1 polymer ?
#
loop_
_entity_poly.entity_id
_entity_poly.type
_entity_poly.pdbx_seq_one_letter_code
_entity_poly.pdbx_strand_id
1 'polypeptide(L)'
;MTSKNLSGNTLRILRGGTSLALLGLGLAGCSSAAAPAPTVTVTASVPTQAPAAATPSATTAPEATATTAAPSPSTEAAVERRVVMTVTGAKDTALVKALVVTSDSKESDAQMRSQKLPFTREVTLPATTDFTKVLVLGKYSSGATGKISCTVSIDGKEVASSSSSSHQPAECLFINKDSAK
;
A
#
# COMPACT_ATOMS: atom_id res chain seq x y z
N MET A 1 43.71 32.69 11.04
CA MET A 1 44.77 32.72 10.01
C MET A 1 44.80 31.34 9.36
N THR A 2 43.94 31.10 8.38
CA THR A 2 44.28 31.01 6.94
C THR A 2 45.05 29.74 6.59
N SER A 3 44.35 28.77 5.97
CA SER A 3 44.89 27.99 4.85
C SER A 3 43.74 27.35 4.06
N LYS A 4 43.53 27.89 2.86
CA LYS A 4 42.88 27.24 1.71
C LYS A 4 43.90 26.30 1.05
N ASN A 5 43.46 25.14 0.57
CA ASN A 5 44.04 24.42 -0.59
C ASN A 5 42.92 23.50 -1.13
N LEU A 6 42.23 23.84 -2.22
CA LEU A 6 42.55 23.66 -3.65
C LEU A 6 42.78 22.21 -4.12
N SER A 7 41.83 21.77 -4.94
CA SER A 7 42.00 21.10 -6.25
C SER A 7 42.72 19.76 -6.35
N GLY A 8 42.02 18.75 -6.87
CA GLY A 8 42.58 17.45 -7.23
C GLY A 8 41.62 16.59 -8.05
N ASN A 9 41.42 16.96 -9.31
CA ASN A 9 40.75 16.21 -10.36
C ASN A 9 41.50 14.90 -10.66
N THR A 10 40.85 13.73 -10.67
CA THR A 10 41.38 12.56 -11.40
C THR A 10 40.23 11.72 -11.95
N LEU A 11 39.74 12.17 -13.10
CA LEU A 11 38.99 11.39 -14.07
C LEU A 11 39.89 10.23 -14.56
N ARG A 12 39.67 8.99 -14.10
CA ARG A 12 40.30 7.81 -14.69
C ARG A 12 39.42 7.27 -15.81
N ILE A 13 39.76 7.69 -17.02
CA ILE A 13 39.36 7.07 -18.28
C ILE A 13 40.14 5.77 -18.40
N LEU A 14 39.47 4.61 -18.33
CA LEU A 14 40.02 3.36 -18.86
C LEU A 14 39.43 3.10 -20.24
N ARG A 15 40.31 3.24 -21.24
CA ARG A 15 40.15 2.78 -22.62
C ARG A 15 40.42 1.28 -22.69
N GLY A 16 39.62 0.58 -23.50
CA GLY A 16 39.84 -0.80 -23.95
C GLY A 16 38.53 -1.57 -23.84
N GLY A 17 37.92 -2.11 -24.87
CA GLY A 17 38.29 -2.31 -26.26
C GLY A 17 37.40 -3.43 -26.80
N THR A 18 37.22 -3.46 -28.11
CA THR A 18 36.72 -4.61 -28.91
C THR A 18 35.26 -5.04 -28.73
N SER A 19 34.44 -4.48 -29.63
CA SER A 19 33.53 -5.16 -30.58
C SER A 19 33.04 -6.57 -30.20
N LEU A 20 31.72 -6.76 -30.14
CA LEU A 20 31.10 -8.01 -30.61
C LEU A 20 29.61 -7.82 -30.95
N ALA A 21 29.27 -8.30 -32.15
CA ALA A 21 27.96 -8.80 -32.62
C ALA A 21 26.81 -7.81 -32.90
N LEU A 22 26.80 -7.34 -34.15
CA LEU A 22 25.57 -7.14 -34.93
C LEU A 22 24.90 -8.51 -35.19
N LEU A 23 23.76 -8.73 -34.55
CA LEU A 23 22.72 -9.70 -34.88
C LEU A 23 21.42 -8.92 -34.67
N GLY A 24 20.46 -8.79 -35.58
CA GLY A 24 20.15 -9.41 -36.84
C GLY A 24 18.69 -9.00 -37.06
N LEU A 25 18.42 -8.33 -38.17
CA LEU A 25 17.08 -7.89 -38.57
C LEU A 25 16.17 -9.12 -38.73
N GLY A 26 15.08 -9.16 -37.97
CA GLY A 26 13.95 -10.07 -38.16
C GLY A 26 12.65 -9.28 -38.18
N LEU A 27 12.29 -8.71 -39.33
CA LEU A 27 10.94 -8.22 -39.62
C LEU A 27 10.12 -9.37 -40.22
N ALA A 28 9.23 -9.94 -39.41
CA ALA A 28 8.01 -10.66 -39.80
C ALA A 28 7.21 -10.81 -38.50
N GLY A 29 6.11 -10.10 -38.28
CA GLY A 29 4.87 -10.23 -39.04
C GLY A 29 3.91 -11.09 -38.22
N CYS A 30 2.93 -10.47 -37.55
CA CYS A 30 1.62 -11.06 -37.27
C CYS A 30 0.70 -9.99 -36.65
N SER A 31 -0.23 -9.53 -37.49
CA SER A 31 -1.36 -8.68 -37.14
C SER A 31 -2.15 -9.28 -35.99
N SER A 32 -2.28 -8.57 -34.87
CA SER A 32 -3.32 -8.85 -33.88
C SER A 32 -4.51 -7.97 -34.20
N ALA A 33 -5.58 -8.62 -34.64
CA ALA A 33 -6.87 -8.03 -34.94
C ALA A 33 -7.40 -7.23 -33.74
N ALA A 34 -7.89 -6.03 -34.02
CA ALA A 34 -8.61 -5.21 -33.07
C ALA A 34 -9.92 -5.91 -32.66
N ALA A 35 -10.04 -6.25 -31.38
CA ALA A 35 -11.30 -6.66 -30.79
C ALA A 35 -12.15 -5.39 -30.56
N PRO A 36 -13.41 -5.33 -31.03
CA PRO A 36 -14.31 -4.23 -30.67
C PRO A 36 -14.69 -4.34 -29.18
N ALA A 37 -14.51 -3.23 -28.46
CA ALA A 37 -14.94 -3.08 -27.07
C ALA A 37 -16.48 -3.17 -26.96
N PRO A 38 -17.04 -3.72 -25.87
CA PRO A 38 -18.47 -3.61 -25.62
C PRO A 38 -18.83 -2.17 -25.23
N THR A 39 -19.72 -1.56 -26.00
CA THR A 39 -20.40 -0.30 -25.67
C THR A 39 -21.36 -0.55 -24.51
N VAL A 40 -21.00 -0.07 -23.31
CA VAL A 40 -21.95 0.01 -22.19
C VAL A 40 -22.71 1.32 -22.33
N THR A 41 -23.93 1.24 -22.86
CA THR A 41 -24.90 2.34 -22.79
C THR A 41 -25.39 2.46 -21.35
N VAL A 42 -24.91 3.48 -20.63
CA VAL A 42 -25.50 3.89 -19.35
C VAL A 42 -26.72 4.74 -19.68
N THR A 43 -27.90 4.15 -19.60
CA THR A 43 -29.15 4.92 -19.59
C THR A 43 -29.28 5.57 -18.22
N ALA A 44 -28.98 6.88 -18.16
CA ALA A 44 -29.24 7.70 -17.00
C ALA A 44 -30.76 7.84 -16.80
N SER A 45 -31.29 7.22 -15.75
CA SER A 45 -32.64 7.51 -15.27
C SER A 45 -32.61 8.79 -14.46
N VAL A 46 -32.94 9.90 -15.12
CA VAL A 46 -33.36 11.15 -14.50
C VAL A 46 -34.80 10.97 -13.99
N PRO A 47 -35.09 11.37 -12.74
CA PRO A 47 -36.36 12.05 -12.49
C PRO A 47 -36.12 13.52 -12.16
N THR A 48 -36.71 14.35 -13.00
CA THR A 48 -36.80 15.80 -12.96
C THR A 48 -37.99 16.21 -12.08
N GLN A 49 -37.74 17.15 -11.15
CA GLN A 49 -38.68 18.12 -10.52
C GLN A 49 -39.85 17.55 -9.68
N ALA A 50 -40.40 18.20 -8.66
CA ALA A 50 -40.37 19.61 -8.23
C ALA A 50 -40.88 19.71 -6.75
N PRO A 51 -40.90 20.90 -6.15
CA PRO A 51 -40.88 21.10 -4.69
C PRO A 51 -42.27 21.24 -4.07
N ALA A 52 -42.39 20.91 -2.78
CA ALA A 52 -43.43 21.45 -1.92
C ALA A 52 -42.81 21.88 -0.58
N ALA A 53 -42.89 23.18 -0.33
CA ALA A 53 -42.47 23.85 0.88
C ALA A 53 -43.58 23.81 1.96
N ALA A 54 -43.15 23.99 3.22
CA ALA A 54 -43.91 24.42 4.40
C ALA A 54 -44.98 23.44 4.94
N THR A 55 -45.16 23.18 6.24
CA THR A 55 -44.88 23.92 7.49
C THR A 55 -45.07 22.95 8.69
N PRO A 56 -44.66 23.31 9.92
CA PRO A 56 -44.62 22.39 11.07
C PRO A 56 -45.94 22.39 11.87
N SER A 57 -46.24 21.28 12.55
CA SER A 57 -47.20 21.29 13.66
C SER A 57 -46.83 20.22 14.68
N ALA A 58 -46.55 20.69 15.89
CA ALA A 58 -46.41 19.90 17.11
C ALA A 58 -47.79 19.52 17.66
N THR A 59 -47.93 18.28 18.13
CA THR A 59 -48.98 17.87 19.08
C THR A 59 -48.42 16.79 20.01
N THR A 60 -48.86 16.87 21.26
CA THR A 60 -48.23 16.39 22.50
C THR A 60 -48.81 15.06 23.01
N ALA A 61 -47.92 14.11 23.36
CA ALA A 61 -47.92 13.11 24.48
C ALA A 61 -49.01 11.99 24.57
N PRO A 62 -48.90 10.96 25.48
CA PRO A 62 -47.77 10.45 26.30
C PRO A 62 -47.58 8.90 26.29
N GLU A 63 -46.50 8.45 26.96
CA GLU A 63 -46.36 7.23 27.80
C GLU A 63 -45.59 5.97 27.30
N ALA A 64 -44.49 5.71 28.05
CA ALA A 64 -43.81 4.44 28.42
C ALA A 64 -43.54 3.38 27.34
N THR A 65 -42.30 2.90 27.11
CA THR A 65 -41.34 2.40 28.10
C THR A 65 -39.94 2.43 27.49
N ALA A 66 -39.02 3.13 28.14
CA ALA A 66 -37.61 3.07 27.81
C ALA A 66 -37.06 1.70 28.25
N THR A 67 -36.87 0.79 27.29
CA THR A 67 -35.94 -0.33 27.50
C THR A 67 -34.53 0.24 27.42
N THR A 68 -34.05 0.69 28.57
CA THR A 68 -32.62 0.84 28.84
C THR A 68 -31.98 -0.52 28.60
N ALA A 69 -31.38 -0.71 27.43
CA ALA A 69 -30.47 -1.82 27.19
C ALA A 69 -29.31 -1.65 28.18
N ALA A 70 -29.29 -2.48 29.21
CA ALA A 70 -28.19 -2.56 30.14
C ALA A 70 -26.88 -2.76 29.33
N PRO A 71 -25.79 -2.04 29.64
CA PRO A 71 -24.51 -2.34 29.05
C PRO A 71 -24.16 -3.78 29.45
N SER A 72 -24.14 -4.66 28.46
CA SER A 72 -23.55 -5.99 28.60
C SER A 72 -22.12 -5.80 29.13
N PRO A 73 -21.65 -6.58 30.12
CA PRO A 73 -20.30 -6.42 30.62
C PRO A 73 -19.35 -6.56 29.43
N SER A 74 -18.66 -5.47 29.09
CA SER A 74 -17.51 -5.52 28.19
C SER A 74 -16.59 -6.56 28.77
N THR A 75 -16.54 -7.73 28.13
CA THR A 75 -15.40 -8.63 28.19
C THR A 75 -14.19 -7.73 28.03
N GLU A 76 -13.36 -7.66 29.07
CA GLU A 76 -12.09 -6.98 29.06
C GLU A 76 -11.38 -7.39 27.78
N ALA A 77 -11.35 -6.49 26.79
CA ALA A 77 -10.83 -6.80 25.48
C ALA A 77 -9.35 -7.14 25.70
N ALA A 78 -9.00 -8.40 25.49
CA ALA A 78 -7.60 -8.79 25.43
C ALA A 78 -6.92 -7.81 24.49
N VAL A 79 -5.90 -7.10 24.96
CA VAL A 79 -5.28 -5.99 24.22
C VAL A 79 -4.59 -6.54 22.98
N GLU A 80 -5.30 -6.64 21.86
CA GLU A 80 -4.72 -7.15 20.62
C GLU A 80 -3.70 -6.17 20.06
N ARG A 81 -2.60 -6.70 19.50
CA ARG A 81 -1.61 -5.90 18.78
C ARG A 81 -1.99 -5.80 17.32
N ARG A 82 -1.95 -4.59 16.77
CA ARG A 82 -2.43 -4.29 15.42
C ARG A 82 -1.28 -3.84 14.55
N VAL A 83 -0.98 -4.60 13.49
CA VAL A 83 0.00 -4.25 12.47
C VAL A 83 -0.72 -3.83 11.20
N VAL A 84 -0.48 -2.60 10.74
CA VAL A 84 -1.05 -2.05 9.51
C VAL A 84 0.08 -1.78 8.52
N MET A 85 0.01 -2.40 7.35
CA MET A 85 0.93 -2.19 6.25
C MET A 85 0.17 -1.52 5.10
N THR A 86 0.67 -0.40 4.59
CA THR A 86 0.05 0.30 3.47
C THR A 86 1.02 0.48 2.32
N VAL A 87 0.49 0.47 1.09
CA VAL A 87 1.19 0.86 -0.12
C VAL A 87 0.31 1.82 -0.90
N THR A 88 0.88 2.95 -1.29
CA THR A 88 0.22 3.97 -2.12
C THR A 88 1.11 4.28 -3.33
N GLY A 89 0.53 4.82 -4.38
CA GLY A 89 1.32 5.19 -5.54
C GLY A 89 0.50 5.85 -6.64
N ALA A 90 1.21 6.32 -7.66
CA ALA A 90 0.66 7.07 -8.80
C ALA A 90 -0.14 6.21 -9.80
N LYS A 91 -0.03 4.88 -9.76
CA LYS A 91 -0.79 3.97 -10.63
C LYS A 91 -1.80 3.17 -9.83
N ASP A 92 -2.81 2.65 -10.52
CA ASP A 92 -3.89 1.87 -9.93
C ASP A 92 -3.49 0.48 -9.43
N THR A 93 -2.36 -0.05 -9.90
CA THR A 93 -1.89 -1.39 -9.52
C THR A 93 -0.39 -1.45 -9.29
N ALA A 94 0.04 -2.31 -8.37
CA ALA A 94 1.44 -2.63 -8.11
C ALA A 94 1.60 -4.07 -7.65
N LEU A 95 2.81 -4.61 -7.79
CA LEU A 95 3.22 -5.83 -7.11
C LEU A 95 3.51 -5.49 -5.65
N VAL A 96 2.84 -6.17 -4.73
CA VAL A 96 2.98 -5.96 -3.29
C VAL A 96 3.32 -7.26 -2.59
N LYS A 97 4.26 -7.21 -1.66
CA LYS A 97 4.55 -8.25 -0.67
C LYS A 97 4.33 -7.63 0.71
N ALA A 98 3.55 -8.28 1.57
CA ALA A 98 3.27 -7.81 2.93
C ALA A 98 3.41 -8.99 3.89
N LEU A 99 4.42 -8.95 4.75
CA LEU A 99 4.86 -10.07 5.59
C LEU A 99 5.00 -9.60 7.04
N VAL A 100 4.40 -10.36 7.96
CA VAL A 100 4.64 -10.28 9.40
C VAL A 100 5.25 -11.61 9.83
N VAL A 101 6.35 -11.57 10.57
CA VAL A 101 6.99 -12.74 11.19
C VAL A 101 6.93 -12.60 12.69
N THR A 102 6.30 -13.57 13.34
CA THR A 102 6.18 -13.65 14.80
C THR A 102 7.44 -14.26 15.44
N SER A 103 7.59 -14.13 16.76
CA SER A 103 8.73 -14.73 17.49
C SER A 103 8.76 -16.26 17.40
N ASP A 104 7.61 -16.92 17.26
CA ASP A 104 7.49 -18.35 16.98
C ASP A 104 7.70 -18.72 15.50
N SER A 105 8.25 -17.79 14.70
CA SER A 105 8.58 -17.96 13.27
C SER A 105 7.40 -18.26 12.34
N LYS A 106 6.16 -17.96 12.77
CA LYS A 106 5.01 -18.01 11.85
C LYS A 106 5.01 -16.78 10.93
N GLU A 107 4.54 -16.98 9.71
CA GLU A 107 4.49 -15.94 8.67
C GLU A 107 3.06 -15.69 8.20
N SER A 108 2.70 -14.41 8.00
CA SER A 108 1.33 -14.03 7.61
C SER A 108 1.04 -14.14 6.10
N ASP A 109 2.01 -13.87 5.23
CA ASP A 109 2.07 -14.15 3.78
C ASP A 109 3.42 -13.61 3.26
N ALA A 110 4.16 -14.37 2.45
CA ALA A 110 5.46 -13.95 1.93
C ALA A 110 5.48 -13.72 0.41
N GLN A 111 4.34 -13.90 -0.27
CA GLN A 111 4.26 -13.84 -1.72
C GLN A 111 4.09 -12.42 -2.24
N MET A 112 4.73 -12.13 -3.38
CA MET A 112 4.52 -10.89 -4.11
C MET A 112 3.39 -11.09 -5.11
N ARG A 113 2.33 -10.28 -5.02
CA ARG A 113 1.12 -10.39 -5.85
C ARG A 113 0.73 -9.04 -6.42
N SER A 114 0.03 -9.06 -7.56
CA SER A 114 -0.60 -7.84 -8.10
C SER A 114 -1.74 -7.40 -7.18
N GLN A 115 -1.72 -6.14 -6.77
CA GLN A 115 -2.72 -5.52 -5.89
C GLN A 115 -3.17 -4.19 -6.48
N LYS A 116 -4.42 -3.81 -6.22
CA LYS A 116 -4.89 -2.44 -6.47
C LYS A 116 -4.30 -1.49 -5.43
N LEU A 117 -4.00 -0.27 -5.86
CA LEU A 117 -3.57 0.82 -4.98
C LEU A 117 -4.73 1.81 -4.75
N PRO A 118 -4.86 2.38 -3.53
CA PRO A 118 -4.05 2.10 -2.35
C PRO A 118 -4.32 0.70 -1.77
N PHE A 119 -3.26 0.00 -1.40
CA PHE A 119 -3.32 -1.30 -0.75
C PHE A 119 -3.15 -1.11 0.76
N THR A 120 -3.99 -1.77 1.56
CA THR A 120 -3.84 -1.84 3.02
C THR A 120 -4.02 -3.28 3.47
N ARG A 121 -3.11 -3.76 4.32
CA ARG A 121 -3.24 -5.04 5.02
C ARG A 121 -3.12 -4.81 6.52
N GLU A 122 -4.08 -5.36 7.23
CA GLU A 122 -4.10 -5.38 8.69
C GLU A 122 -3.87 -6.79 9.18
N VAL A 123 -3.03 -6.93 10.21
CA VAL A 123 -2.78 -8.18 10.92
C VAL A 123 -2.99 -7.91 12.40
N THR A 124 -3.95 -8.61 12.98
CA THR A 124 -4.24 -8.58 14.41
C THR A 124 -3.61 -9.79 15.07
N LEU A 125 -2.86 -9.55 16.14
CA LEU A 125 -2.15 -10.57 16.90
C LEU A 125 -2.58 -10.52 18.36
N PRO A 126 -2.56 -11.64 19.09
CA PRO A 126 -2.73 -11.62 20.55
C PRO A 126 -1.71 -10.70 21.22
N ALA A 127 -2.09 -10.06 22.34
CA ALA A 127 -1.24 -9.16 23.14
C ALA A 127 0.15 -9.75 23.44
N THR A 128 0.16 -11.05 23.72
CA THR A 128 1.33 -11.83 24.14
C THR A 128 2.22 -12.24 22.97
N THR A 129 1.81 -11.95 21.72
CA THR A 129 2.56 -12.31 20.53
C THR A 129 3.53 -11.20 20.16
N ASP A 130 4.82 -11.53 20.25
CA ASP A 130 5.87 -10.70 19.68
C ASP A 130 6.02 -10.95 18.19
N PHE A 131 6.39 -9.90 17.46
CA PHE A 131 6.90 -10.05 16.10
C PHE A 131 8.36 -9.66 16.05
N THR A 132 9.11 -10.39 15.23
CA THR A 132 10.53 -10.17 14.97
C THR A 132 10.72 -9.26 13.78
N LYS A 133 9.83 -9.33 12.79
CA LYS A 133 9.97 -8.63 11.51
C LYS A 133 8.61 -8.28 10.91
N VAL A 134 8.49 -7.06 10.38
CA VAL A 134 7.39 -6.64 9.51
C VAL A 134 7.99 -6.04 8.24
N LEU A 135 7.58 -6.54 7.08
CA LEU A 135 8.06 -6.10 5.78
C LEU A 135 6.87 -5.82 4.87
N VAL A 136 6.85 -4.63 4.26
CA VAL A 136 6.01 -4.36 3.10
C VAL A 136 6.87 -3.82 1.95
N LEU A 137 6.67 -4.39 0.77
CA LEU A 137 7.31 -3.98 -0.48
C LEU A 137 6.24 -3.61 -1.48
N GLY A 138 6.42 -2.48 -2.15
CA GLY A 138 5.63 -2.09 -3.32
C GLY A 138 6.53 -1.81 -4.51
N LYS A 139 6.24 -2.41 -5.67
CA LYS A 139 6.88 -2.05 -6.94
C LYS A 139 5.91 -2.13 -8.10
N TYR A 140 6.10 -1.30 -9.12
CA TYR A 140 5.37 -1.50 -10.35
C TYR A 140 5.88 -2.71 -11.14
N SER A 141 5.04 -3.23 -12.03
CA SER A 141 5.44 -4.29 -12.97
C SER A 141 6.59 -3.82 -13.86
N SER A 142 7.31 -4.78 -14.45
CA SER A 142 8.54 -4.51 -15.21
C SER A 142 8.36 -3.36 -16.22
N GLY A 143 9.23 -2.36 -16.16
CA GLY A 143 9.23 -1.19 -17.05
C GLY A 143 8.35 -0.02 -16.63
N ALA A 144 7.42 -0.21 -15.69
CA ALA A 144 6.60 0.89 -15.19
C ALA A 144 7.36 1.74 -14.14
N THR A 145 7.27 3.05 -14.28
CA THR A 145 7.80 4.05 -13.33
C THR A 145 6.68 4.88 -12.72
N GLY A 146 6.96 5.52 -11.59
CA GLY A 146 6.02 6.37 -10.87
C GLY A 146 6.39 6.41 -9.40
N LYS A 147 5.89 7.42 -8.67
CA LYS A 147 6.04 7.48 -7.22
C LYS A 147 5.23 6.35 -6.58
N ILE A 148 5.89 5.53 -5.77
CA ILE A 148 5.30 4.51 -4.90
C ILE A 148 5.82 4.73 -3.48
N SER A 149 4.99 4.48 -2.48
CA SER A 149 5.30 4.68 -1.07
C SER A 149 4.70 3.57 -0.25
N CYS A 150 5.35 3.23 0.85
CA CYS A 150 4.83 2.29 1.82
C CYS A 150 4.92 2.86 3.23
N THR A 151 4.10 2.32 4.13
CA THR A 151 4.24 2.55 5.58
C THR A 151 3.94 1.28 6.34
N VAL A 152 4.54 1.15 7.52
CA VAL A 152 4.21 0.15 8.54
C VAL A 152 3.85 0.91 9.81
N SER A 153 2.67 0.63 10.34
CA SER A 153 2.23 1.11 11.65
C SER A 153 1.96 -0.06 12.58
N ILE A 154 2.36 0.09 13.84
CA ILE A 154 2.10 -0.87 14.92
C ILE A 154 1.33 -0.10 15.98
N ASP A 155 0.15 -0.61 16.36
CA ASP A 155 -0.69 -0.03 17.41
C ASP A 155 -0.99 1.47 17.17
N GLY A 156 -1.17 1.83 15.89
CA GLY A 156 -1.43 3.20 15.44
C GLY A 156 -0.20 4.09 15.30
N LYS A 157 1.00 3.62 15.66
CA LYS A 157 2.25 4.36 15.52
C LYS A 157 3.01 3.93 14.26
N GLU A 158 3.35 4.88 13.40
CA GLU A 158 4.24 4.62 12.26
C GLU A 158 5.64 4.26 12.76
N VAL A 159 6.16 3.13 12.31
CA VAL A 159 7.49 2.61 12.68
C VAL A 159 8.45 2.51 11.51
N ALA A 160 7.94 2.52 10.28
CA ALA A 160 8.74 2.51 9.06
C ALA A 160 7.94 3.14 7.92
N SER A 161 8.61 3.96 7.12
CA SER A 161 8.08 4.53 5.88
C SER A 161 9.18 4.70 4.87
N SER A 162 8.82 4.57 3.59
CA SER A 162 9.76 4.69 2.48
C SER A 162 9.01 5.03 1.20
N SER A 163 9.73 5.63 0.25
CA SER A 163 9.19 5.93 -1.07
C SER A 163 10.26 5.76 -2.15
N SER A 164 9.81 5.46 -3.36
CA SER A 164 10.63 5.38 -4.56
C SER A 164 9.90 6.03 -5.72
N SER A 165 10.63 6.74 -6.58
CA SER A 165 10.15 7.22 -7.88
C SER A 165 10.85 6.51 -9.05
N SER A 166 11.78 5.61 -8.75
CA SER A 166 12.61 4.90 -9.72
C SER A 166 12.05 3.51 -10.00
N HIS A 167 12.81 2.69 -10.74
CA HIS A 167 12.49 1.27 -10.91
C HIS A 167 12.68 0.44 -9.64
N GLN A 168 13.25 1.03 -8.58
CA GLN A 168 13.42 0.34 -7.30
C GLN A 168 12.11 0.24 -6.52
N PRO A 169 11.88 -0.85 -5.77
CA PRO A 169 10.74 -0.96 -4.87
C PRO A 169 10.77 0.12 -3.78
N ALA A 170 9.60 0.54 -3.31
CA ALA A 170 9.50 1.11 -1.97
C ALA A 170 9.52 -0.05 -0.97
N GLU A 171 10.46 -0.01 -0.03
CA GLU A 171 10.66 -1.02 0.99
C GLU A 171 10.53 -0.42 2.38
N CYS A 172 9.62 -0.98 3.18
CA CYS A 172 9.40 -0.62 4.56
C CYS A 172 9.61 -1.86 5.42
N LEU A 173 10.71 -1.86 6.15
CA LEU A 173 11.13 -2.95 7.01
C LEU A 173 11.21 -2.44 8.46
N PHE A 174 10.52 -3.14 9.34
CA PHE A 174 10.67 -3.02 10.78
C PHE A 174 11.25 -4.32 11.33
N ILE A 175 12.26 -4.21 12.18
CA ILE A 175 12.84 -5.33 12.93
C ILE A 175 12.70 -5.01 14.41
N ASN A 176 12.07 -5.91 15.17
CA ASN A 176 12.03 -5.80 16.61
C ASN A 176 13.37 -6.25 17.19
N LYS A 177 14.11 -5.31 17.78
CA LYS A 177 15.42 -5.60 18.37
C LYS A 177 15.32 -6.39 19.68
N ASP A 178 14.16 -6.30 20.36
CA ASP A 178 13.95 -6.94 21.65
C ASP A 178 13.60 -8.43 21.52
N SER A 179 13.25 -8.90 20.31
CA SER A 179 12.89 -10.30 20.04
C SER A 179 14.08 -11.22 19.73
N ALA A 180 15.31 -10.71 19.74
CA ALA A 180 16.53 -11.46 19.37
C ALA A 180 17.30 -12.03 20.59
N LYS A 181 16.63 -12.14 21.74
CA LYS A 181 17.22 -12.55 23.02
C LYS A 181 16.67 -13.89 23.48
#